data_AF-A0A8J7M314-F1
#
_entry.id   AF-A0A8J7M314-F1
#
_cell.length_a   1.000
_cell.length_b   1.000
_cell.length_c   1.000
_cell.angle_alpha   90.00
_cell.angle_beta   90.00
_cell.angle_gamma   90.00
#
_symmetry.space_group_name_H-M   'P 1'
#
loop_
_entity.id
_entity.type
_entity.pdbx_description
1 polymer ?
#
loop_
_entity_poly.entity_id
_entity_poly.type
_entity_poly.pdbx_seq_one_letter_code
_entity_poly.pdbx_strand_id
1 'polypeptide(L)'
;MTTAIREERLQELAESSYRILKETYRGLGTLRELIKELHDSCLSGDGPDFDKVAAMTLTFDEVYGELERYLRPEVDPDSADDAAMPEAPPS
;
A
#
# COMPACT_ATOMS: atom_id res chain seq x y z
N MET A 1 -28.44 -19.21 14.03
CA MET A 1 -27.15 -18.51 14.00
C MET A 1 -27.31 -17.23 14.81
N THR A 2 -26.57 -17.07 15.90
CA THR A 2 -26.71 -15.92 16.80
C THR A 2 -25.94 -14.72 16.25
N THR A 3 -26.36 -13.50 16.61
CA THR A 3 -25.74 -12.23 16.18
C THR A 3 -24.25 -12.15 16.53
N ALA A 4 -23.85 -12.67 17.69
CA ALA A 4 -22.46 -12.68 18.14
C ALA A 4 -21.53 -13.48 17.19
N ILE A 5 -21.97 -14.64 16.70
CA ILE A 5 -21.19 -15.44 15.74
C ILE A 5 -21.06 -14.73 14.40
N ARG A 6 -22.07 -13.93 14.01
CA ARG A 6 -22.02 -13.14 12.78
C ARG A 6 -21.03 -11.98 12.90
N GLU A 7 -21.00 -11.29 14.03
CA GLU A 7 -20.06 -10.19 14.29
C GLU A 7 -18.61 -10.67 14.35
N GLU A 8 -18.34 -11.76 15.07
CA GLU A 8 -17.01 -12.38 15.15
C GLU A 8 -16.48 -12.75 13.75
N ARG A 9 -17.31 -13.39 12.92
CA ARG A 9 -16.93 -13.73 11.54
C ARG A 9 -16.70 -12.51 10.65
N LEU A 10 -17.45 -11.44 10.88
CA LEU A 10 -17.30 -10.20 10.12
C LEU A 10 -16.00 -9.48 10.51
N GLN A 11 -15.63 -9.54 11.79
CA GLN A 11 -14.36 -9.04 12.28
C GLN A 11 -13.17 -9.84 11.76
N GLU A 12 -13.22 -11.17 11.83
CA GLU A 12 -12.17 -12.03 11.24
C GLU A 12 -11.97 -11.76 9.73
N LEU A 13 -13.08 -11.56 9.00
CA LEU A 13 -13.03 -11.22 7.58
C LEU A 13 -12.39 -9.85 7.35
N ALA A 14 -12.75 -8.84 8.15
CA ALA A 14 -12.18 -7.50 8.06
C ALA A 14 -10.67 -7.52 8.33
N GLU A 15 -10.22 -8.20 9.40
CA GLU A 15 -8.80 -8.33 9.75
C GLU A 15 -8.00 -9.07 8.65
N SER A 16 -8.59 -10.13 8.08
CA SER A 16 -7.99 -10.87 6.97
C SER A 16 -7.86 -10.02 5.70
N SER A 17 -8.95 -9.35 5.31
CA SER A 17 -8.96 -8.43 4.16
C SER A 17 -7.95 -7.30 4.33
N TYR A 18 -7.83 -6.78 5.55
CA TYR A 18 -6.90 -5.72 5.88
C TYR A 18 -5.43 -6.16 5.76
N ARG A 19 -5.10 -7.37 6.23
CA ARG A 19 -3.74 -7.93 6.06
C ARG A 19 -3.36 -8.05 4.59
N ILE A 20 -4.28 -8.54 3.76
CA ILE A 20 -4.08 -8.65 2.31
C ILE A 20 -3.86 -7.27 1.70
N LEU A 21 -4.61 -6.26 2.14
CA LEU A 21 -4.44 -4.88 1.66
C LEU A 21 -3.05 -4.32 2.01
N LYS A 22 -2.58 -4.52 3.25
CA LYS A 22 -1.22 -4.11 3.68
C LYS A 22 -0.13 -4.81 2.87
N GLU A 23 -0.24 -6.12 2.67
CA GLU A 23 0.72 -6.89 1.86
C GLU A 23 0.73 -6.41 0.40
N THR A 24 -0.46 -6.13 -0.16
CA THR A 24 -0.61 -5.61 -1.51
C THR A 24 0.01 -4.22 -1.66
N TYR A 25 -0.21 -3.33 -0.68
CA TYR A 25 0.41 -2.00 -0.65
C TYR A 25 1.94 -2.08 -0.64
N ARG A 26 2.53 -2.94 0.21
CA ARG A 26 3.97 -3.16 0.25
C ARG A 26 4.51 -3.72 -1.08
N GLY A 27 3.79 -4.66 -1.68
CA GLY A 27 4.13 -5.22 -2.99
C GLY A 27 4.12 -4.16 -4.10
N LEU A 28 3.10 -3.32 -4.12
CA LEU A 28 2.97 -2.21 -5.07
C LEU A 28 4.03 -1.13 -4.87
N GLY A 29 4.44 -0.86 -3.63
CA GLY A 29 5.55 0.05 -3.35
C GLY A 29 6.86 -0.45 -3.97
N THR A 30 7.16 -1.75 -3.82
CA THR A 30 8.33 -2.36 -4.47
C THR A 30 8.26 -2.25 -6.00
N LEU A 31 7.10 -2.56 -6.58
CA LEU A 31 6.91 -2.50 -8.04
C LEU A 31 7.00 -1.07 -8.58
N ARG A 32 6.50 -0.09 -7.83
CA ARG A 32 6.60 1.34 -8.14
C ARG A 32 8.06 1.80 -8.23
N GLU A 33 8.90 1.43 -7.25
CA GLU A 33 10.33 1.76 -7.29
C GLU A 33 11.03 1.15 -8.52
N LEU A 34 10.73 -0.11 -8.85
CA LEU A 34 11.28 -0.76 -10.06
C LEU A 34 10.86 -0.06 -11.37
N ILE A 35 9.61 0.38 -11.46
CA ILE A 35 9.10 1.13 -12.63
C ILE A 35 9.80 2.49 -12.72
N LYS A 36 10.05 3.14 -11.58
CA LYS A 36 10.76 4.41 -11.52
C LYS A 36 12.22 4.26 -11.95
N GLU A 37 12.93 3.24 -11.48
CA GLU A 37 14.29 2.91 -11.93
C GLU A 37 14.33 2.66 -13.45
N LEU A 38 13.34 1.93 -13.98
CA LEU A 38 13.21 1.70 -15.42
C LEU A 38 12.95 3.01 -16.19
N HIS A 39 12.08 3.87 -15.67
CA HIS A 39 11.79 5.17 -16.26
C HIS A 39 13.04 6.07 -16.31
N ASP A 40 13.79 6.13 -15.22
CA ASP A 40 15.04 6.89 -15.12
C ASP A 40 16.11 6.34 -16.08
N SER A 41 16.18 5.01 -16.23
CA SER A 41 17.02 4.37 -17.25
C SER A 41 16.63 4.78 -18.67
N CYS A 42 15.33 4.81 -18.99
CA CYS A 42 14.87 5.24 -20.31
C CYS A 42 15.17 6.72 -20.58
N LEU A 43 15.09 7.60 -19.57
CA LEU A 43 15.50 9.01 -19.69
C LEU A 43 17.00 9.16 -20.00
N SER A 44 17.83 8.21 -19.57
CA SER A 44 19.28 8.22 -19.81
C SER A 44 19.70 7.76 -21.21
N GLY A 45 18.75 7.36 -22.07
CA GLY A 45 18.96 7.06 -23.48
C GLY A 45 18.94 5.56 -23.84
N ASP A 46 18.81 4.68 -22.85
CA ASP A 46 18.65 3.24 -23.05
C ASP A 46 17.17 2.84 -22.87
N GLY A 47 16.43 2.71 -23.97
CA GLY A 47 15.10 2.12 -23.91
C GLY A 47 14.27 2.23 -25.18
N PRO A 48 13.93 1.11 -25.86
CA PRO A 48 12.80 1.10 -26.76
C PRO A 48 11.51 1.18 -25.92
N ASP A 49 10.61 2.11 -26.26
CA ASP A 49 9.29 2.34 -25.63
C ASP A 49 9.24 3.17 -24.33
N PHE A 50 9.93 4.33 -24.29
CA PHE A 50 9.74 5.34 -23.23
C PHE A 50 8.26 5.64 -22.93
N ASP A 51 7.43 5.79 -23.96
CA ASP A 51 6.00 6.10 -23.80
C ASP A 51 5.25 5.05 -22.98
N LYS A 52 5.60 3.76 -23.12
CA LYS A 52 4.98 2.68 -22.33
C LYS A 52 5.44 2.76 -20.88
N VAL A 53 6.73 3.02 -20.65
CA VAL A 53 7.29 3.14 -19.29
C VAL A 53 6.73 4.37 -18.57
N ALA A 54 6.58 5.49 -19.27
CA ALA A 54 5.94 6.69 -18.75
C ALA A 54 4.47 6.45 -18.38
N ALA A 55 3.71 5.76 -19.24
CA ALA A 55 2.32 5.39 -18.95
C ALA A 55 2.20 4.46 -17.73
N MET A 56 3.11 3.47 -17.60
CA MET A 56 3.17 2.62 -16.42
C MET A 56 3.49 3.40 -15.16
N THR A 57 4.45 4.34 -15.22
CA THR A 57 4.83 5.19 -14.08
C THR A 57 3.63 5.99 -13.56
N LEU A 58 2.92 6.69 -14.45
CA LEU A 58 1.73 7.47 -14.09
C LEU A 58 0.63 6.60 -13.47
N THR A 59 0.35 5.44 -14.07
CA THR A 59 -0.69 4.52 -13.57
C THR A 59 -0.35 4.00 -12.19
N PHE A 60 0.92 3.63 -11.96
CA PHE A 60 1.35 3.10 -10.67
C PHE A 60 1.42 4.18 -9.58
N ASP A 61 1.82 5.41 -9.92
CA ASP A 61 1.78 6.54 -8.98
C ASP A 61 0.34 6.85 -8.54
N GLU A 62 -0.63 6.83 -9.47
CA GLU A 62 -2.04 7.05 -9.16
C GLU A 62 -2.59 5.94 -8.26
N VAL A 63 -2.42 4.67 -8.64
CA VAL A 63 -2.92 3.51 -7.85
C VAL A 63 -2.27 3.46 -6.48
N TYR A 64 -0.96 3.71 -6.39
CA TYR A 64 -0.25 3.73 -5.12
C TYR A 64 -0.72 4.88 -4.22
N GLY A 65 -0.92 6.07 -4.78
CA GLY A 65 -1.41 7.24 -4.05
C GLY A 65 -2.82 7.06 -3.49
N GLU A 66 -3.72 6.41 -4.24
CA GLU A 66 -5.05 6.08 -3.70
C GLU A 66 -4.98 5.04 -2.59
N LEU A 67 -4.17 3.99 -2.75
CA LEU A 67 -3.97 2.98 -1.70
C LEU A 67 -3.36 3.56 -0.43
N GLU A 68 -2.37 4.45 -0.57
CA GLU A 68 -1.76 5.15 0.56
C GLU A 68 -2.81 5.95 1.35
N ARG A 69 -3.76 6.61 0.67
CA ARG A 69 -4.86 7.35 1.35
C ARG A 69 -5.76 6.44 2.18
N TYR A 70 -6.08 5.25 1.68
CA TYR A 70 -6.89 4.27 2.41
C TYR A 70 -6.15 3.65 3.60
N LEU A 71 -4.82 3.69 3.57
CA LEU A 71 -3.92 3.19 4.61
C LEU A 71 -3.28 4.33 5.41
N ARG A 72 -3.91 5.52 5.48
CA ARG A 72 -3.44 6.60 6.36
C ARG A 72 -3.95 6.39 7.79
N PRO A 73 -3.13 6.71 8.81
CA PRO A 73 -3.53 6.61 10.22
C PRO A 73 -4.79 7.42 10.56
N GLU A 74 -4.99 8.54 9.85
CA GLU A 74 -6.12 9.47 10.01
C GLU A 74 -7.45 8.88 9.50
N VAL A 75 -7.38 7.91 8.60
CA VAL A 75 -8.53 7.21 7.99
C VAL A 75 -8.67 5.81 8.60
N ASP A 76 -7.58 5.23 9.09
CA ASP A 76 -7.50 3.91 9.71
C ASP A 76 -6.54 3.92 10.91
N PRO A 77 -7.02 3.85 12.17
CA PRO A 77 -6.18 3.89 13.36
C PRO A 77 -5.27 2.67 13.54
N ASP A 78 -5.52 1.56 12.81
CA ASP A 78 -4.65 0.37 12.78
C ASP A 78 -3.65 0.40 11.61
N SER A 79 -3.67 1.48 10.79
CA SER A 79 -2.69 1.75 9.75
C SER A 79 -1.39 2.15 10.44
N ALA A 80 -0.60 1.12 10.73
CA ALA A 80 0.76 1.19 11.21
C ALA A 80 1.59 2.15 10.36
N ASP A 81 1.86 3.33 10.92
CA ASP A 81 3.25 3.70 11.04
C ASP A 81 3.77 2.94 12.27
N ASP A 82 4.57 1.88 12.10
CA ASP A 82 5.23 1.19 13.23
C ASP A 82 6.14 2.16 14.03
N ALA A 83 6.44 3.35 13.47
CA ALA A 83 7.11 4.44 14.15
C ALA A 83 6.22 5.24 15.14
N ALA A 84 4.90 5.01 15.13
CA ALA A 84 3.93 5.72 15.98
C ALA A 84 3.52 4.94 17.24
N MET A 85 4.30 3.92 17.65
CA MET A 85 4.19 3.42 19.02
C MET A 85 4.64 4.54 19.98
N PRO A 86 3.78 5.07 20.88
CA PRO A 86 4.27 5.89 21.97
C PRO A 86 5.24 5.03 22.78
N GLU A 87 6.46 5.54 23.00
CA GLU A 87 7.41 4.95 23.95
C GLU A 87 6.65 4.60 25.23
N ALA A 88 6.77 3.35 25.68
CA ALA A 88 6.13 2.91 26.91
C ALA A 88 6.47 3.90 28.05
N PRO A 89 5.49 4.27 28.89
CA PRO A 89 5.73 5.26 29.93
C PRO A 89 6.85 4.76 30.85
N PRO A 90 7.78 5.64 31.26
CA PRO A 90 8.88 5.24 32.12
C PRO A 90 8.34 4.67 33.42
N SER A 91 8.84 3.47 33.76
CA SER A 91 8.58 2.73 34.99
C SER A 91 8.88 3.50 36.27
#